data_AF-A0A9E1Y461-F1
#
_entry.id   AF-A0A9E1Y461-F1
#
_cell.length_a   1.000
_cell.length_b   1.000
_cell.length_c   1.000
_cell.angle_alpha   90.00
_cell.angle_beta   90.00
_cell.angle_gamma   90.00
#
_symmetry.space_group_name_H-M   'P 1'
#
loop_
_entity.id
_entity.type
_entity.pdbx_description
1 polymer ?
#
loop_
_entity_poly.entity_id
_entity_poly.type
_entity_poly.pdbx_seq_one_letter_code
_entity_poly.pdbx_strand_id
1 'polypeptide(L)'
;MKKTINKIKIKFFRKISNTLITLLSFLTLSCDFQNPAAFELPTWFFDMTFPLVQQKYSLEGMVDNKQIFSTPDSLGMQLMFEGLLPNTSIGTDILEVEIDQSIKYSQPEVASPIFSYTLDLPINIPIQLGGFPFSIPPSSDQTLSKEAWNNIASLTKIDTSILIELKPGIPSNQLPSFVQSVDGFLIKVDDGSNVSDYESTFKNNGLPTSLTGIASILITDISNPPDTLANHSQSTVVKDAIFNSKTSLSQKNIGNAIRIDINLGVASTADANVTIKAGDSLKVNALIQLKISGVESAIVKVSETTLPVDLPKITFPSDIEIYGGKLKIPSGFETNEINIKSINSTYPFDVDFNMNFQNFIPP
;
A
#
# COMPACT_ATOMS: atom_id res chain seq x y z
N MET A 1 51.73 -77.86 -40.70
CA MET A 1 52.85 -78.77 -40.35
C MET A 1 54.16 -77.99 -40.38
N LYS A 2 54.97 -78.14 -39.32
CA LYS A 2 56.35 -77.64 -39.18
C LYS A 2 57.21 -77.88 -40.43
N LYS A 3 58.05 -76.89 -40.75
CA LYS A 3 59.47 -76.96 -41.20
C LYS A 3 59.82 -75.58 -41.77
N THR A 4 60.39 -74.63 -41.04
CA THR A 4 61.61 -74.65 -40.22
C THR A 4 62.86 -74.97 -41.05
N ILE A 5 63.82 -74.04 -40.97
CA ILE A 5 65.27 -74.21 -41.15
C ILE A 5 65.74 -74.35 -42.60
N ASN A 6 66.09 -73.22 -43.23
CA ASN A 6 67.40 -73.10 -43.90
C ASN A 6 67.86 -71.68 -44.28
N LYS A 7 67.52 -70.64 -43.51
CA LYS A 7 68.19 -69.31 -43.63
C LYS A 7 68.79 -68.82 -42.31
N ILE A 8 69.16 -69.76 -41.43
CA ILE A 8 69.72 -69.52 -40.09
C ILE A 8 71.20 -69.07 -40.12
N LYS A 9 71.93 -69.21 -41.23
CA LYS A 9 73.35 -68.80 -41.28
C LYS A 9 73.63 -67.35 -41.74
N ILE A 10 72.67 -66.62 -42.34
CA ILE A 10 72.96 -65.28 -42.90
C ILE A 10 72.53 -64.12 -41.98
N LYS A 11 71.60 -64.34 -41.03
CA LYS A 11 71.17 -63.28 -40.09
C LYS A 11 72.12 -63.04 -38.91
N PHE A 12 73.06 -63.96 -38.63
CA PHE A 12 73.92 -63.87 -37.44
C PHE A 12 75.08 -62.86 -37.62
N PHE A 13 75.63 -62.72 -38.83
CA PHE A 13 76.75 -61.79 -39.09
C PHE A 13 76.34 -60.31 -39.19
N ARG A 14 75.06 -60.00 -39.46
CA ARG A 14 74.58 -58.61 -39.57
C ARG A 14 74.21 -57.96 -38.23
N LYS A 15 74.07 -58.75 -37.15
CA LYS A 15 73.68 -58.25 -35.81
C LYS A 15 74.89 -57.90 -34.91
N ILE A 16 76.08 -58.41 -35.24
CA ILE A 16 77.34 -58.14 -34.49
C ILE A 16 78.00 -56.82 -34.95
N SER A 17 77.75 -56.38 -36.19
CA SER A 17 78.32 -55.12 -36.72
C SER A 17 77.67 -53.86 -36.14
N ASN A 18 76.36 -53.89 -35.86
CA ASN A 18 75.66 -52.71 -35.32
C ASN A 18 75.88 -52.51 -33.81
N THR A 19 76.24 -53.58 -33.08
CA THR A 19 76.50 -53.54 -31.63
C THR A 19 77.94 -53.14 -31.31
N LEU A 20 78.90 -53.39 -32.22
CA LEU A 20 80.29 -52.98 -32.06
C LEU A 20 80.51 -51.48 -32.35
N ILE A 21 79.74 -50.89 -33.26
CA ILE A 21 79.79 -49.44 -33.58
C ILE A 21 79.14 -48.60 -32.47
N THR A 22 78.14 -49.14 -31.76
CA THR A 22 77.56 -48.46 -30.59
C THR A 22 78.47 -48.55 -29.37
N LEU A 23 79.23 -49.64 -29.20
CA LEU A 23 80.16 -49.81 -28.08
C LEU A 23 81.45 -48.98 -28.24
N LEU A 24 81.87 -48.68 -29.47
CA LEU A 24 83.08 -47.89 -29.77
C LEU A 24 82.87 -46.37 -29.69
N SER A 25 81.62 -45.89 -29.73
CA SER A 25 81.27 -44.47 -29.52
C SER A 25 81.21 -44.04 -28.05
N PHE A 26 81.28 -44.99 -27.10
CA PHE A 26 81.28 -44.69 -25.66
C PHE A 26 82.68 -44.56 -25.05
N LEU A 27 83.75 -44.71 -25.84
CA LEU A 27 85.14 -44.78 -25.32
C LEU A 27 86.09 -43.68 -25.82
N THR A 28 85.58 -42.63 -26.49
CA THR A 28 86.40 -41.46 -26.87
C THR A 28 85.76 -40.15 -26.44
N LEU A 29 85.67 -39.92 -25.13
CA LEU A 29 85.77 -38.58 -24.55
C LEU A 29 86.62 -38.69 -23.28
N SER A 30 87.92 -38.59 -23.52
CA SER A 30 88.97 -38.43 -22.53
C SER A 30 88.73 -37.17 -21.69
N CYS A 31 88.85 -37.32 -20.37
CA CYS A 31 89.33 -36.37 -19.37
C CYS A 31 89.40 -34.88 -19.76
N ASP A 32 88.58 -34.05 -19.12
CA ASP A 32 89.07 -32.80 -18.55
C ASP A 32 88.75 -32.81 -17.05
N PHE A 33 89.80 -32.83 -16.22
CA PHE A 33 89.70 -32.72 -14.78
C PHE A 33 89.47 -31.24 -14.47
N GLN A 34 88.23 -30.79 -14.61
CA GLN A 34 87.83 -29.55 -13.96
C GLN A 34 87.74 -29.84 -12.45
N ASN A 35 88.48 -29.02 -11.68
CA ASN A 35 88.38 -28.86 -10.23
C ASN A 35 86.94 -29.12 -9.76
N PRO A 36 86.65 -29.96 -8.74
CA PRO A 36 85.28 -30.10 -8.28
C PRO A 36 84.75 -28.70 -7.99
N ALA A 37 83.74 -28.30 -8.76
CA ALA A 37 82.98 -27.09 -8.51
C ALA A 37 82.70 -27.06 -7.00
N ALA A 38 82.92 -25.89 -6.37
CA ALA A 38 82.68 -25.69 -4.96
C ALA A 38 81.37 -26.41 -4.60
N PHE A 39 81.41 -27.26 -3.57
CA PHE A 39 80.22 -27.93 -3.08
C PHE A 39 79.16 -26.88 -2.83
N GLU A 40 78.20 -26.74 -3.74
CA GLU A 40 77.06 -25.89 -3.55
C GLU A 40 76.08 -26.68 -2.71
N LEU A 41 75.82 -26.16 -1.50
CA LEU A 41 74.80 -26.68 -0.62
C LEU A 41 73.49 -26.81 -1.42
N PRO A 42 72.75 -27.93 -1.29
CA PRO A 42 71.48 -28.05 -1.99
C PRO A 42 70.54 -26.92 -1.52
N THR A 43 70.20 -26.01 -2.42
CA THR A 43 69.22 -24.96 -2.15
C THR A 43 67.83 -25.57 -2.28
N TRP A 44 67.16 -25.75 -1.16
CA TRP A 44 65.77 -26.20 -1.14
C TRP A 44 64.87 -24.98 -1.30
N PHE A 45 64.10 -24.95 -2.38
CA PHE A 45 63.04 -23.97 -2.56
C PHE A 45 61.77 -24.53 -1.93
N PHE A 46 61.42 -24.01 -0.77
CA PHE A 46 60.10 -24.20 -0.17
C PHE A 46 59.21 -23.04 -0.61
N ASP A 47 58.18 -23.33 -1.39
CA ASP A 47 57.09 -22.38 -1.60
C ASP A 47 56.27 -22.30 -0.31
N MET A 48 56.54 -21.27 0.48
CA MET A 48 55.71 -20.92 1.63
C MET A 48 54.53 -20.08 1.15
N THR A 49 53.41 -20.73 0.84
CA THR A 49 52.15 -20.00 0.70
C THR A 49 51.62 -19.69 2.09
N PHE A 50 52.01 -18.54 2.64
CA PHE A 50 51.35 -18.00 3.83
C PHE A 50 49.95 -17.51 3.42
N PRO A 51 48.89 -17.86 4.16
CA PRO A 51 47.65 -17.09 4.05
C PRO A 51 47.98 -15.63 4.39
N LEU A 52 47.45 -14.69 3.61
CA LEU A 52 47.68 -13.25 3.77
C LEU A 52 47.02 -12.74 5.06
N VAL A 53 47.59 -13.09 6.21
CA VAL A 53 47.34 -12.38 7.47
C VAL A 53 48.23 -11.14 7.49
N GLN A 54 47.60 -9.97 7.49
CA GLN A 54 48.28 -8.68 7.47
C GLN A 54 48.84 -8.31 8.86
N GLN A 55 49.62 -9.20 9.47
CA GLN A 55 50.50 -8.91 10.60
C GLN A 55 51.92 -9.37 10.25
N LYS A 56 52.86 -8.42 10.24
CA LYS A 56 54.29 -8.70 10.14
C LYS A 56 54.73 -9.40 11.42
N TYR A 57 54.86 -10.72 11.39
CA TYR A 57 55.60 -11.43 12.42
C TYR A 57 57.08 -11.10 12.26
N SER A 58 57.68 -10.48 13.28
CA SER A 58 59.12 -10.28 13.30
C SER A 58 59.79 -11.65 13.29
N LEU A 59 60.81 -11.83 12.45
CA LEU A 59 61.69 -13.01 12.48
C LEU A 59 62.54 -13.05 13.77
N GLU A 60 62.52 -11.97 14.55
CA GLU A 60 63.14 -11.88 15.86
C GLU A 60 62.37 -12.79 16.85
N GLY A 61 62.88 -14.01 17.02
CA GLY A 61 62.27 -15.05 17.86
C GLY A 61 62.03 -16.39 17.15
N MET A 62 62.15 -16.47 15.81
CA MET A 62 62.07 -17.73 15.05
C MET A 62 63.28 -18.66 15.23
N VAL A 63 64.29 -18.23 16.00
CA VAL A 63 65.49 -19.02 16.30
C VAL A 63 65.46 -19.48 17.77
N ASP A 64 64.42 -20.24 18.14
CA ASP A 64 64.50 -21.13 19.31
C ASP A 64 63.93 -22.50 18.94
N ASN A 65 64.62 -23.57 19.33
CA ASN A 65 64.42 -24.94 18.83
C ASN A 65 63.10 -25.60 19.27
N LYS A 66 62.22 -24.86 19.94
CA LYS A 66 61.03 -25.37 20.62
C LYS A 66 59.78 -25.42 19.75
N GLN A 67 59.79 -24.78 18.58
CA GLN A 67 58.63 -24.70 17.67
C GLN A 67 58.82 -25.51 16.37
N ILE A 68 60.01 -26.08 16.15
CA ILE A 68 60.35 -26.89 14.98
C ILE A 68 60.56 -28.33 15.46
N PHE A 69 59.71 -29.24 15.01
CA PHE A 69 59.76 -30.65 15.36
C PHE A 69 60.06 -31.49 14.12
N SER A 70 60.81 -32.59 14.26
CA SER A 70 60.87 -33.59 13.20
C SER A 70 59.53 -34.29 13.07
N THR A 71 59.11 -34.58 11.83
CA THR A 71 57.95 -35.45 11.61
C THR A 71 58.24 -36.87 12.16
N PRO A 72 57.23 -37.64 12.60
CA PRO A 72 57.45 -38.94 13.25
C PRO A 72 58.22 -39.97 12.41
N ASP A 73 58.22 -39.81 11.09
CA ASP A 73 58.96 -40.63 10.12
C ASP A 73 60.41 -40.16 9.90
N SER A 74 60.82 -39.06 10.52
CA SER A 74 62.14 -38.42 10.39
C SER A 74 62.49 -37.98 8.96
N LEU A 75 61.51 -37.88 8.06
CA LEU A 75 61.72 -37.49 6.66
C LEU A 75 61.43 -36.00 6.40
N GLY A 76 60.93 -35.26 7.39
CA GLY A 76 60.62 -33.83 7.28
C GLY A 76 60.66 -33.07 8.60
N MET A 77 60.34 -31.78 8.53
CA MET A 77 60.17 -30.89 9.68
C MET A 77 58.77 -30.31 9.68
N GLN A 78 58.18 -30.13 10.88
CA GLN A 78 56.92 -29.43 11.09
C GLN A 78 57.12 -28.23 12.02
N LEU A 79 56.51 -27.11 11.66
CA LEU A 79 56.41 -25.92 12.50
C LEU A 79 55.09 -25.99 13.25
N MET A 80 55.14 -25.98 14.59
CA MET A 80 53.95 -26.06 15.42
C MET A 80 53.79 -24.76 16.20
N PHE A 81 52.75 -24.01 15.84
CA PHE A 81 52.36 -22.81 16.58
C PHE A 81 51.48 -23.23 17.75
N GLU A 82 51.91 -22.95 18.98
CA GLU A 82 51.05 -23.07 20.16
C GLU A 82 50.20 -21.80 20.31
N GLY A 83 48.89 -21.98 20.48
CA GLY A 83 47.95 -20.89 20.73
C GLY A 83 46.52 -21.27 20.39
N LEU A 84 45.55 -20.76 21.15
CA LEU A 84 44.15 -20.74 20.70
C LEU A 84 44.06 -19.72 19.57
N LEU A 85 43.64 -20.13 18.38
CA LEU A 85 43.22 -19.18 17.35
C LEU A 85 42.16 -18.26 17.98
N PRO A 86 42.30 -16.93 17.88
CA PRO A 86 41.35 -16.04 18.50
C PRO A 86 39.98 -16.29 17.88
N ASN A 87 38.97 -16.55 18.72
CA ASN A 87 37.57 -16.45 18.30
C ASN A 87 37.31 -14.96 18.06
N THR A 88 37.60 -14.46 16.87
CA THR A 88 37.16 -13.13 16.46
C THR A 88 35.65 -13.20 16.28
N SER A 89 34.91 -12.70 17.27
CA SER A 89 33.47 -12.48 17.12
C SER A 89 33.28 -11.41 16.05
N ILE A 90 32.51 -11.74 15.01
CA ILE A 90 32.04 -10.74 14.05
C ILE A 90 31.13 -9.79 14.84
N GLY A 91 31.47 -8.49 14.83
CA GLY A 91 30.64 -7.46 15.41
C GLY A 91 29.33 -7.32 14.64
N THR A 92 28.25 -6.90 15.31
CA THR A 92 26.94 -6.72 14.68
C THR A 92 26.96 -5.66 13.59
N ASP A 93 27.91 -4.73 13.64
CA ASP A 93 28.16 -3.67 12.66
C ASP A 93 28.52 -4.16 11.25
N ILE A 94 29.01 -5.41 11.13
CA ILE A 94 29.35 -6.03 9.83
C ILE A 94 28.16 -6.80 9.25
N LEU A 95 27.20 -7.21 10.10
CA LEU A 95 26.05 -8.04 9.73
C LEU A 95 24.74 -7.25 9.64
N GLU A 96 24.72 -6.02 10.17
CA GLU A 96 23.61 -5.08 10.04
C GLU A 96 23.87 -4.17 8.84
N VAL A 97 22.99 -4.25 7.84
CA VAL A 97 22.98 -3.33 6.70
C VAL A 97 21.89 -2.30 6.94
N GLU A 98 22.28 -1.03 7.05
CA GLU A 98 21.32 0.07 7.15
C GLU A 98 20.63 0.28 5.80
N ILE A 99 19.30 0.18 5.80
CA ILE A 99 18.45 0.49 4.65
C ILE A 99 17.70 1.77 4.99
N ASP A 100 18.41 2.91 5.01
CA ASP A 100 17.80 4.24 5.21
C ASP A 100 17.22 4.75 3.88
N GLN A 101 16.19 4.06 3.41
CA GLN A 101 15.55 4.36 2.14
C GLN A 101 14.07 4.68 2.31
N SER A 102 13.70 5.92 1.98
CA SER A 102 12.31 6.31 1.78
C SER A 102 11.89 6.01 0.34
N ILE A 103 11.20 4.88 0.14
CA ILE A 103 10.73 4.50 -1.20
C ILE A 103 9.36 5.11 -1.44
N LYS A 104 9.28 5.99 -2.43
CA LYS A 104 8.03 6.68 -2.81
C LYS A 104 7.50 6.06 -4.09
N TYR A 105 6.24 5.66 -4.06
CA TYR A 105 5.50 5.37 -5.28
C TYR A 105 5.19 6.71 -5.96
N SER A 106 5.85 6.99 -7.08
CA SER A 106 5.66 8.24 -7.80
C SER A 106 4.41 8.15 -8.66
N GLN A 107 3.39 8.93 -8.31
CA GLN A 107 2.26 9.19 -9.18
C GLN A 107 2.20 10.70 -9.45
N PRO A 108 1.87 11.14 -10.69
CA PRO A 108 1.59 12.55 -10.94
C PRO A 108 0.50 13.06 -9.99
N GLU A 109 0.70 14.25 -9.43
CA GLU A 109 -0.33 14.94 -8.66
C GLU A 109 -1.57 15.16 -9.54
N VAL A 110 -2.73 14.84 -8.98
CA VAL A 110 -4.03 15.06 -9.62
C VAL A 110 -4.73 16.16 -8.85
N ALA A 111 -5.18 17.19 -9.55
CA ALA A 111 -5.98 18.25 -8.93
C ALA A 111 -7.27 17.66 -8.36
N SER A 112 -7.71 18.14 -7.18
CA SER A 112 -9.02 17.78 -6.64
C SER A 112 -10.11 18.06 -7.68
N PRO A 113 -11.12 17.19 -7.79
CA PRO A 113 -12.21 17.40 -8.73
C PRO A 113 -12.91 18.74 -8.42
N ILE A 114 -13.09 19.57 -9.44
CA ILE A 114 -13.86 20.81 -9.33
C ILE A 114 -15.33 20.41 -9.33
N PHE A 115 -15.93 20.36 -8.15
CA PHE A 115 -17.33 20.04 -7.97
C PHE A 115 -17.99 21.07 -7.06
N SER A 116 -19.08 21.66 -7.53
CA SER A 116 -19.96 22.47 -6.72
C SER A 116 -21.39 22.24 -7.19
N TYR A 117 -22.33 22.23 -6.27
CA TYR A 117 -23.74 21.98 -6.58
C TYR A 117 -24.63 22.93 -5.78
N THR A 118 -25.65 23.47 -6.43
CA THR A 118 -26.67 24.29 -5.76
C THR A 118 -28.05 23.90 -6.27
N LEU A 119 -28.98 23.72 -5.36
CA LEU A 119 -30.40 23.53 -5.61
C LEU A 119 -31.17 24.55 -4.78
N ASP A 120 -32.11 25.23 -5.43
CA ASP A 120 -33.07 26.11 -4.78
C ASP A 120 -34.46 25.76 -5.31
N LEU A 121 -35.24 25.04 -4.51
CA LEU A 121 -36.50 24.45 -4.91
C LEU A 121 -37.67 25.06 -4.12
N PRO A 122 -38.35 26.08 -4.68
CA PRO A 122 -39.58 26.60 -4.11
C PRO A 122 -40.75 25.66 -4.43
N ILE A 123 -41.50 25.27 -3.40
CA ILE A 123 -42.69 24.43 -3.50
C ILE A 123 -43.88 25.24 -2.98
N ASN A 124 -44.85 25.51 -3.86
CA ASN A 124 -46.04 26.27 -3.53
C ASN A 124 -47.29 25.44 -3.82
N ILE A 125 -47.99 25.04 -2.76
CA ILE A 125 -49.17 24.16 -2.86
C ILE A 125 -50.41 25.01 -2.55
N PRO A 126 -51.23 25.35 -3.54
CA PRO A 126 -52.55 25.91 -3.28
C PRO A 126 -53.52 24.82 -2.83
N ILE A 127 -54.35 25.11 -1.84
CA ILE A 127 -55.46 24.22 -1.49
C ILE A 127 -56.57 24.34 -2.52
N GLN A 128 -56.94 23.22 -3.12
CA GLN A 128 -58.09 23.16 -4.00
C GLN A 128 -59.36 22.96 -3.17
N LEU A 129 -60.25 23.93 -3.23
CA LEU A 129 -61.50 23.88 -2.48
C LEU A 129 -62.56 23.02 -3.18
N GLY A 130 -62.56 22.90 -4.51
CA GLY A 130 -63.47 21.97 -5.21
C GLY A 130 -64.95 22.37 -5.12
N GLY A 131 -65.37 23.38 -5.88
CA GLY A 131 -66.79 23.73 -6.06
C GLY A 131 -67.39 24.64 -4.97
N PHE A 132 -66.63 25.10 -3.98
CA PHE A 132 -67.11 26.11 -3.04
C PHE A 132 -67.27 27.49 -3.71
N PRO A 133 -68.29 28.27 -3.34
CA PRO A 133 -68.69 29.49 -4.06
C PRO A 133 -67.85 30.74 -3.71
N PHE A 134 -66.62 30.59 -3.20
CA PHE A 134 -65.78 31.72 -2.78
C PHE A 134 -64.38 31.67 -3.41
N SER A 135 -63.80 32.86 -3.61
CA SER A 135 -62.45 33.02 -4.15
C SER A 135 -61.38 32.79 -3.08
N ILE A 136 -60.16 32.45 -3.52
CA ILE A 136 -58.96 32.44 -2.67
C ILE A 136 -58.05 33.59 -3.12
N PRO A 137 -57.72 34.56 -2.26
CA PRO A 137 -58.20 34.74 -0.89
C PRO A 137 -59.69 35.14 -0.83
N PRO A 138 -60.44 34.79 0.25
CA PRO A 138 -61.83 35.20 0.38
C PRO A 138 -61.94 36.66 0.84
N SER A 139 -62.98 37.37 0.40
CA SER A 139 -63.25 38.77 0.77
C SER A 139 -63.94 38.94 2.13
N SER A 140 -64.51 37.86 2.67
CA SER A 140 -65.14 37.78 4.00
C SER A 140 -64.88 36.41 4.61
N ASP A 141 -65.03 36.30 5.93
CA ASP A 141 -64.88 35.02 6.63
C ASP A 141 -65.81 33.95 6.05
N GLN A 142 -65.24 32.78 5.74
CA GLN A 142 -65.96 31.61 5.20
C GLN A 142 -65.96 30.50 6.23
N THR A 143 -67.03 29.71 6.28
CA THR A 143 -67.14 28.56 7.18
C THR A 143 -67.27 27.28 6.36
N LEU A 144 -66.44 26.29 6.65
CA LEU A 144 -66.53 24.96 6.08
C LEU A 144 -66.93 23.95 7.16
N SER A 145 -67.75 22.96 6.79
CA SER A 145 -68.09 21.87 7.70
C SER A 145 -66.87 20.97 7.94
N LYS A 146 -66.88 20.24 9.07
CA LYS A 146 -65.89 19.21 9.40
C LYS A 146 -65.64 18.24 8.25
N GLU A 147 -66.72 17.74 7.65
CA GLU A 147 -66.66 16.75 6.57
C GLU A 147 -65.99 17.33 5.33
N ALA A 148 -66.36 18.55 4.93
CA ALA A 148 -65.75 19.25 3.81
C ALA A 148 -64.24 19.49 4.04
N TRP A 149 -63.86 20.01 5.21
CA TRP A 149 -62.46 20.28 5.51
C TRP A 149 -61.63 19.00 5.58
N ASN A 150 -62.13 17.95 6.23
CA ASN A 150 -61.38 16.71 6.39
C ASN A 150 -61.19 15.98 5.04
N ASN A 151 -62.12 16.14 4.10
CA ASN A 151 -61.93 15.67 2.72
C ASN A 151 -60.82 16.44 1.99
N ILE A 152 -60.76 17.77 2.15
CA ILE A 152 -59.68 18.59 1.56
C ILE A 152 -58.32 18.26 2.20
N ALA A 153 -58.28 18.15 3.52
CA ALA A 153 -57.08 17.86 4.28
C ALA A 153 -56.49 16.48 3.92
N SER A 154 -57.33 15.46 3.73
CA SER A 154 -56.88 14.11 3.35
C SER A 154 -56.32 14.04 1.92
N LEU A 155 -56.81 14.89 1.01
CA LEU A 155 -56.29 15.00 -0.35
C LEU A 155 -55.01 15.85 -0.44
N THR A 156 -54.71 16.66 0.59
CA THR A 156 -53.54 17.53 0.63
C THR A 156 -52.39 16.87 1.38
N LYS A 157 -51.68 15.97 0.68
CA LYS A 157 -50.46 15.31 1.17
C LYS A 157 -49.35 15.43 0.13
N ILE A 158 -48.13 15.75 0.56
CA ILE A 158 -46.90 15.49 -0.20
C ILE A 158 -46.16 14.34 0.47
N ASP A 159 -45.73 13.42 -0.39
CA ASP A 159 -44.86 12.29 -0.08
C ASP A 159 -44.05 12.06 -1.37
N THR A 160 -42.89 12.68 -1.47
CA THR A 160 -42.10 12.69 -2.70
C THR A 160 -40.61 12.60 -2.42
N SER A 161 -39.88 12.00 -3.36
CA SER A 161 -38.44 11.86 -3.32
C SER A 161 -37.84 12.43 -4.59
N ILE A 162 -36.77 13.20 -4.44
CA ILE A 162 -35.99 13.77 -5.54
C ILE A 162 -34.61 13.11 -5.51
N LEU A 163 -34.28 12.37 -6.57
CA LEU A 163 -32.95 11.78 -6.74
C LEU A 163 -32.08 12.70 -7.60
N ILE A 164 -30.85 12.96 -7.15
CA ILE A 164 -29.87 13.78 -7.84
C ILE A 164 -28.59 12.96 -7.98
N GLU A 165 -28.17 12.70 -9.22
CA GLU A 165 -26.87 12.11 -9.50
C GLU A 165 -25.81 13.22 -9.48
N LEU A 166 -24.80 13.07 -8.63
CA LEU A 166 -23.77 14.10 -8.42
C LEU A 166 -22.53 13.90 -9.28
N LYS A 167 -22.26 12.67 -9.74
CA LYS A 167 -21.11 12.25 -10.59
C LYS A 167 -19.95 13.26 -10.61
N PRO A 168 -19.27 13.51 -9.47
CA PRO A 168 -18.09 14.37 -9.44
C PRO A 168 -16.99 13.61 -10.18
N GLY A 169 -16.88 13.84 -11.49
CA GLY A 169 -16.04 13.00 -12.34
C GLY A 169 -14.58 13.17 -12.00
N ILE A 170 -13.93 12.10 -11.53
CA ILE A 170 -12.47 11.96 -11.62
C ILE A 170 -12.19 11.13 -12.88
N PRO A 171 -11.47 11.68 -13.88
CA PRO A 171 -11.05 10.91 -15.04
C PRO A 171 -10.32 9.63 -14.64
N SER A 172 -10.78 8.47 -15.12
CA SER A 172 -10.20 7.17 -14.74
C SER A 172 -8.73 7.02 -15.14
N ASN A 173 -8.28 7.75 -16.16
CA ASN A 173 -6.88 7.82 -16.58
C ASN A 173 -5.97 8.60 -15.60
N GLN A 174 -6.54 9.31 -14.64
CA GLN A 174 -5.80 10.00 -13.57
C GLN A 174 -5.74 9.15 -12.30
N LEU A 175 -6.58 8.12 -12.17
CA LEU A 175 -6.57 7.25 -11.00
C LEU A 175 -5.38 6.28 -11.06
N PRO A 176 -4.75 5.99 -9.91
CA PRO A 176 -3.77 4.92 -9.84
C PRO A 176 -4.40 3.57 -10.21
N SER A 177 -3.62 2.66 -10.78
CA SER A 177 -4.10 1.33 -11.20
C SER A 177 -4.65 0.46 -10.06
N PHE A 178 -4.26 0.74 -8.81
CA PHE A 178 -4.77 0.04 -7.64
C PHE A 178 -6.13 0.56 -7.16
N VAL A 179 -6.64 1.68 -7.68
CA VAL A 179 -7.98 2.19 -7.36
C VAL A 179 -9.01 1.48 -8.26
N GLN A 180 -9.95 0.76 -7.64
CA GLN A 180 -11.05 0.07 -8.32
C GLN A 180 -12.18 1.03 -8.71
N SER A 181 -12.58 1.88 -7.76
CA SER A 181 -13.72 2.79 -7.91
C SER A 181 -13.58 4.00 -6.99
N VAL A 182 -14.25 5.08 -7.37
CA VAL A 182 -14.50 6.23 -6.52
C VAL A 182 -15.93 6.10 -6.00
N ASP A 183 -16.06 5.80 -4.72
CA ASP A 183 -17.34 5.50 -4.09
C ASP A 183 -18.02 6.79 -3.58
N GLY A 184 -17.23 7.84 -3.34
CA GLY A 184 -17.75 9.16 -2.99
C GLY A 184 -16.65 10.17 -2.71
N PHE A 185 -17.01 11.23 -1.97
CA PHE A 185 -16.18 12.40 -1.75
C PHE A 185 -16.40 12.95 -0.34
N LEU A 186 -15.37 13.60 0.20
CA LEU A 186 -15.47 14.41 1.41
C LEU A 186 -15.80 15.85 1.01
N ILE A 187 -16.89 16.40 1.55
CA ILE A 187 -17.25 17.81 1.36
C ILE A 187 -16.19 18.69 2.01
N LYS A 188 -15.74 19.72 1.29
CA LYS A 188 -14.73 20.66 1.76
C LYS A 188 -15.15 21.33 3.07
N VAL A 189 -14.20 21.61 3.95
CA VAL A 189 -14.43 22.44 5.12
C VAL A 189 -15.00 23.82 4.72
N ASP A 190 -16.00 24.29 5.47
CA ASP A 190 -16.58 25.63 5.25
C ASP A 190 -15.51 26.72 5.44
N ASP A 191 -15.39 27.63 4.47
CA ASP A 191 -14.46 28.77 4.51
C ASP A 191 -15.10 30.03 3.92
N GLY A 192 -15.27 31.06 4.75
CA GLY A 192 -15.90 32.33 4.37
C GLY A 192 -17.27 32.15 3.72
N SER A 193 -17.40 32.52 2.43
CA SER A 193 -18.65 32.38 1.66
C SER A 193 -18.86 30.97 1.07
N ASN A 194 -17.87 30.09 1.17
CA ASN A 194 -17.88 28.74 0.60
C ASN A 194 -18.46 27.72 1.59
N VAL A 195 -19.68 27.99 2.05
CA VAL A 195 -20.42 27.13 2.97
C VAL A 195 -21.18 26.05 2.20
N SER A 196 -21.13 24.81 2.70
CA SER A 196 -21.98 23.71 2.26
C SER A 196 -23.07 23.43 3.28
N ASP A 197 -24.33 23.61 2.90
CA ASP A 197 -25.47 23.49 3.80
C ASP A 197 -26.70 22.89 3.10
N TYR A 198 -27.55 22.30 3.93
CA TYR A 198 -28.91 21.92 3.57
C TYR A 198 -29.87 22.72 4.44
N GLU A 199 -30.82 23.41 3.81
CA GLU A 199 -31.81 24.24 4.49
C GLU A 199 -33.21 23.91 3.96
N SER A 200 -34.18 23.86 4.87
CA SER A 200 -35.58 23.64 4.51
C SER A 200 -36.47 24.59 5.31
N THR A 201 -37.38 25.24 4.61
CA THR A 201 -38.41 26.09 5.22
C THR A 201 -39.79 25.57 4.82
N PHE A 202 -40.73 25.56 5.77
CA PHE A 202 -42.14 25.23 5.55
C PHE A 202 -43.01 26.25 6.28
N LYS A 203 -43.92 26.88 5.56
CA LYS A 203 -44.87 27.87 6.07
C LYS A 203 -46.29 27.39 5.81
N ASN A 204 -47.08 27.38 6.89
CA ASN A 204 -48.52 27.31 6.78
C ASN A 204 -49.05 28.70 6.44
N ASN A 205 -49.37 28.98 5.18
CA ASN A 205 -49.72 30.34 4.74
C ASN A 205 -51.24 30.49 4.61
N GLY A 206 -51.90 30.73 5.76
CA GLY A 206 -53.33 30.99 5.81
C GLY A 206 -54.23 29.76 5.90
N LEU A 207 -53.74 28.54 6.17
CA LEU A 207 -54.65 27.39 6.41
C LEU A 207 -55.31 27.49 7.80
N PRO A 208 -56.58 27.11 7.94
CA PRO A 208 -57.28 27.13 9.22
C PRO A 208 -56.78 26.05 10.20
N THR A 209 -56.21 24.94 9.72
CA THR A 209 -55.59 23.90 10.56
C THR A 209 -54.08 23.83 10.35
N SER A 210 -53.39 23.15 11.25
CA SER A 210 -51.94 22.99 11.22
C SER A 210 -51.49 22.10 10.06
N LEU A 211 -50.28 22.34 9.56
CA LEU A 211 -49.54 21.32 8.82
C LEU A 211 -49.08 20.22 9.77
N THR A 212 -48.93 19.00 9.25
CA THR A 212 -48.56 17.81 10.03
C THR A 212 -47.54 16.95 9.29
N GLY A 213 -46.75 16.18 10.03
CA GLY A 213 -45.82 15.20 9.47
C GLY A 213 -44.80 15.81 8.52
N ILE A 214 -44.31 17.01 8.85
CA ILE A 214 -43.36 17.73 8.00
C ILE A 214 -42.01 17.04 8.13
N ALA A 215 -41.44 16.65 6.99
CA ALA A 215 -40.08 16.16 6.92
C ALA A 215 -39.39 16.61 5.63
N SER A 216 -38.10 16.94 5.75
CA SER A 216 -37.18 17.17 4.65
C SER A 216 -35.87 16.46 4.99
N ILE A 217 -35.62 15.32 4.35
CA ILE A 217 -34.52 14.42 4.71
C ILE A 217 -33.57 14.34 3.53
N LEU A 218 -32.30 14.70 3.75
CA LEU A 218 -31.23 14.55 2.78
C LEU A 218 -30.46 13.27 3.07
N ILE A 219 -30.38 12.38 2.07
CA ILE A 219 -29.80 11.04 2.17
C ILE A 219 -28.74 10.89 1.08
N THR A 220 -27.67 10.17 1.36
CA THR A 220 -26.61 9.87 0.39
C THR A 220 -26.33 8.37 0.32
N ASP A 221 -25.94 7.90 -0.86
CA ASP A 221 -25.69 6.49 -1.18
C ASP A 221 -24.27 6.00 -0.83
N ILE A 222 -23.54 6.72 0.02
CA ILE A 222 -22.14 6.41 0.36
C ILE A 222 -21.96 5.10 1.14
N SER A 223 -23.03 4.59 1.74
CA SER A 223 -23.00 3.36 2.52
C SER A 223 -24.26 2.54 2.28
N ASN A 224 -24.22 1.27 2.69
CA ASN A 224 -25.38 0.39 2.67
C ASN A 224 -25.66 -0.12 4.10
N PRO A 225 -26.77 0.30 4.74
CA PRO A 225 -27.84 1.16 4.20
C PRO A 225 -27.40 2.62 3.96
N PRO A 226 -28.10 3.38 3.09
CA PRO A 226 -27.78 4.79 2.81
C PRO A 226 -27.70 5.66 4.07
N ASP A 227 -26.80 6.65 4.05
CA ASP A 227 -26.55 7.53 5.20
C ASP A 227 -27.45 8.78 5.14
N THR A 228 -27.85 9.28 6.30
CA THR A 228 -28.67 10.50 6.43
C THR A 228 -27.79 11.72 6.72
N LEU A 229 -27.66 12.59 5.73
CA LEU A 229 -26.88 13.82 5.85
C LEU A 229 -27.60 14.90 6.66
N ALA A 230 -28.92 14.98 6.54
CA ALA A 230 -29.74 15.92 7.31
C ALA A 230 -31.17 15.38 7.47
N ASN A 231 -31.78 15.64 8.61
CA ASN A 231 -33.17 15.28 8.90
C ASN A 231 -33.87 16.46 9.55
N HIS A 232 -34.66 17.18 8.75
CA HIS A 232 -35.44 18.32 9.21
C HIS A 232 -36.90 17.89 9.37
N SER A 233 -37.31 17.55 10.58
CA SER A 233 -38.68 17.10 10.86
C SER A 233 -39.38 17.99 11.88
N GLN A 234 -40.67 18.23 11.68
CA GLN A 234 -41.51 18.92 12.64
C GLN A 234 -42.90 18.27 12.66
N SER A 235 -43.41 18.00 13.86
CA SER A 235 -44.71 17.33 14.01
C SER A 235 -45.85 18.21 13.51
N THR A 236 -45.83 19.50 13.86
CA THR A 236 -46.89 20.45 13.52
C THR A 236 -46.36 21.85 13.22
N VAL A 237 -46.97 22.52 12.23
CA VAL A 237 -46.81 23.98 12.01
C VAL A 237 -48.19 24.62 11.97
N VAL A 238 -48.49 25.40 13.01
CA VAL A 238 -49.77 26.09 13.17
C VAL A 238 -49.97 27.17 12.09
N LYS A 239 -51.20 27.65 11.96
CA LYS A 239 -51.56 28.72 11.01
C LYS A 239 -50.58 29.89 11.07
N ASP A 240 -50.12 30.32 9.90
CA ASP A 240 -49.21 31.45 9.67
C ASP A 240 -47.81 31.32 10.29
N ALA A 241 -47.50 30.18 10.93
CA ALA A 241 -46.17 29.88 11.45
C ALA A 241 -45.24 29.33 10.36
N ILE A 242 -43.95 29.41 10.66
CA ILE A 242 -42.85 28.94 9.82
C ILE A 242 -42.02 27.94 10.63
N PHE A 243 -41.70 26.81 10.00
CA PHE A 243 -40.63 25.92 10.43
C PHE A 243 -39.45 26.09 9.48
N ASN A 244 -38.28 26.42 10.03
CA ASN A 244 -37.03 26.50 9.29
C ASN A 244 -35.98 25.66 10.00
N SER A 245 -35.16 24.96 9.23
CA SER A 245 -34.07 24.15 9.76
C SER A 245 -32.90 24.14 8.78
N LYS A 246 -31.69 24.11 9.33
CA LYS A 246 -30.44 24.15 8.59
C LYS A 246 -29.44 23.17 9.18
N THR A 247 -28.77 22.42 8.32
CA THR A 247 -27.71 21.48 8.68
C THR A 247 -26.46 21.79 7.86
N SER A 248 -25.31 21.96 8.51
CA SER A 248 -24.02 22.05 7.79
C SER A 248 -23.63 20.68 7.23
N LEU A 249 -23.12 20.69 6.01
CA LEU A 249 -22.60 19.51 5.32
C LEU A 249 -21.07 19.50 5.27
N SER A 250 -20.41 20.49 5.87
CA SER A 250 -18.95 20.59 5.98
C SER A 250 -18.36 19.29 6.51
N GLN A 251 -17.34 18.76 5.81
CA GLN A 251 -16.63 17.53 6.17
C GLN A 251 -17.52 16.27 6.27
N LYS A 252 -18.72 16.28 5.69
CA LYS A 252 -19.53 15.06 5.53
C LYS A 252 -19.12 14.30 4.27
N ASN A 253 -19.27 12.98 4.32
CA ASN A 253 -19.07 12.12 3.16
C ASN A 253 -20.31 12.14 2.28
N ILE A 254 -20.13 12.25 0.97
CA ILE A 254 -21.20 12.23 -0.02
C ILE A 254 -20.87 11.20 -1.09
N GLY A 255 -21.83 10.36 -1.42
CA GLY A 255 -21.72 9.37 -2.49
C GLY A 255 -21.96 9.97 -3.88
N ASN A 256 -22.24 9.09 -4.82
CA ASN A 256 -22.44 9.44 -6.22
C ASN A 256 -23.86 9.96 -6.49
N ALA A 257 -24.79 9.72 -5.57
CA ALA A 257 -26.13 10.26 -5.61
C ALA A 257 -26.61 10.73 -4.23
N ILE A 258 -27.55 11.66 -4.25
CA ILE A 258 -28.32 12.08 -3.09
C ILE A 258 -29.80 11.99 -3.36
N ARG A 259 -30.56 11.72 -2.31
CA ARG A 259 -32.02 11.72 -2.32
C ARG A 259 -32.54 12.72 -1.31
N ILE A 260 -33.53 13.50 -1.72
CA ILE A 260 -34.27 14.40 -0.83
C ILE A 260 -35.68 13.86 -0.69
N ASP A 261 -36.04 13.43 0.52
CA ASP A 261 -37.38 12.96 0.85
C ASP A 261 -38.17 14.10 1.52
N ILE A 262 -39.30 14.48 0.92
CA ILE A 262 -40.15 15.59 1.37
C ILE A 262 -41.53 15.04 1.72
N ASN A 263 -41.95 15.31 2.95
CA ASN A 263 -43.25 14.91 3.47
C ASN A 263 -43.96 16.10 4.09
N LEU A 264 -45.27 16.22 3.85
CA LEU A 264 -46.17 17.06 4.63
C LEU A 264 -47.62 16.62 4.42
N GLY A 265 -48.46 16.92 5.39
CA GLY A 265 -49.92 16.82 5.28
C GLY A 265 -50.61 18.00 5.95
N VAL A 266 -51.92 18.09 5.76
CA VAL A 266 -52.77 19.07 6.44
C VAL A 266 -53.59 18.36 7.51
N ALA A 267 -53.65 18.92 8.72
CA ALA A 267 -54.43 18.34 9.80
C ALA A 267 -55.94 18.38 9.51
N SER A 268 -56.62 17.28 9.83
CA SER A 268 -58.07 17.27 9.98
C SER A 268 -58.50 18.09 11.21
N THR A 269 -59.79 18.40 11.28
CA THR A 269 -60.41 19.03 12.45
C THR A 269 -61.36 18.08 13.16
N ALA A 270 -61.41 18.19 14.49
CA ALA A 270 -62.43 17.57 15.32
C ALA A 270 -63.68 18.45 15.45
N ASP A 271 -63.51 19.76 15.31
CA ASP A 271 -64.55 20.78 15.44
C ASP A 271 -65.63 20.61 14.37
N ALA A 272 -66.85 21.06 14.66
CA ALA A 272 -67.98 20.95 13.73
C ALA A 272 -67.74 21.72 12.42
N ASN A 273 -66.94 22.78 12.50
CA ASN A 273 -66.66 23.70 11.41
C ASN A 273 -65.27 24.34 11.58
N VAL A 274 -64.67 24.72 10.45
CA VAL A 274 -63.46 25.54 10.39
C VAL A 274 -63.78 26.88 9.76
N THR A 275 -63.14 27.94 10.25
CA THR A 275 -63.28 29.29 9.70
C THR A 275 -62.04 29.65 8.89
N ILE A 276 -62.24 29.98 7.63
CA ILE A 276 -61.23 30.60 6.78
C ILE A 276 -61.44 32.11 6.86
N LYS A 277 -60.41 32.84 7.28
CA LYS A 277 -60.51 34.29 7.47
C LYS A 277 -60.43 35.03 6.14
N ALA A 278 -61.07 36.20 6.08
CA ALA A 278 -60.89 37.11 4.96
C ALA A 278 -59.39 37.39 4.72
N GLY A 279 -58.93 37.23 3.48
CA GLY A 279 -57.52 37.41 3.11
C GLY A 279 -56.64 36.17 3.25
N ASP A 280 -57.13 35.04 3.78
CA ASP A 280 -56.36 33.79 3.86
C ASP A 280 -55.96 33.26 2.48
N SER A 281 -54.67 33.04 2.28
CA SER A 281 -54.13 32.61 0.99
C SER A 281 -54.34 31.11 0.68
N LEU A 282 -54.65 30.32 1.72
CA LEU A 282 -54.83 28.87 1.69
C LEU A 282 -53.74 28.16 0.90
N LYS A 283 -52.48 28.41 1.28
CA LYS A 283 -51.30 27.84 0.63
C LYS A 283 -50.35 27.23 1.64
N VAL A 284 -49.61 26.23 1.18
CA VAL A 284 -48.36 25.79 1.82
C VAL A 284 -47.22 26.32 0.99
N ASN A 285 -46.29 27.01 1.63
CA ASN A 285 -45.04 27.42 0.99
C ASN A 285 -43.91 26.63 1.62
N ALA A 286 -43.11 25.95 0.81
CA ALA A 286 -41.88 25.34 1.24
C ALA A 286 -40.72 25.78 0.34
N LEU A 287 -39.51 25.78 0.90
CA LEU A 287 -38.28 26.12 0.20
C LEU A 287 -37.22 25.12 0.63
N ILE A 288 -36.71 24.35 -0.32
CA ILE A 288 -35.62 23.40 -0.08
C ILE A 288 -34.36 23.92 -0.77
N GLN A 289 -33.31 24.09 0.00
CA GLN A 289 -32.04 24.61 -0.46
C GLN A 289 -30.93 23.63 -0.13
N LEU A 290 -30.10 23.33 -1.12
CA LEU A 290 -28.88 22.55 -0.95
C LEU A 290 -27.76 23.29 -1.62
N LYS A 291 -26.65 23.48 -0.91
CA LYS A 291 -25.41 24.01 -1.46
C LYS A 291 -24.26 23.10 -1.06
N ILE A 292 -23.45 22.74 -2.04
CA ILE A 292 -22.17 22.06 -1.88
C ILE A 292 -21.14 22.95 -2.56
N SER A 293 -20.28 23.59 -1.76
CA SER A 293 -19.31 24.57 -2.25
C SER A 293 -18.09 23.93 -2.90
N GLY A 294 -17.79 22.68 -2.54
CA GLY A 294 -16.57 21.99 -2.93
C GLY A 294 -16.47 20.59 -2.33
N VAL A 295 -15.61 19.77 -2.92
CA VAL A 295 -15.10 18.54 -2.31
C VAL A 295 -13.59 18.65 -2.15
N GLU A 296 -13.04 17.97 -1.15
CA GLU A 296 -11.62 18.04 -0.80
C GLU A 296 -10.87 16.75 -1.18
N SER A 297 -11.44 15.59 -0.85
CA SER A 297 -10.84 14.29 -1.10
C SER A 297 -11.85 13.28 -1.65
N ALA A 298 -11.34 12.27 -2.35
CA ALA A 298 -12.13 11.17 -2.87
C ALA A 298 -12.08 9.98 -1.89
N ILE A 299 -13.23 9.33 -1.73
CA ILE A 299 -13.37 8.06 -1.02
C ILE A 299 -13.29 6.98 -2.08
N VAL A 300 -12.27 6.13 -1.99
CA VAL A 300 -11.95 5.14 -3.04
C VAL A 300 -11.96 3.73 -2.48
N LYS A 301 -12.35 2.80 -3.34
CA LYS A 301 -12.10 1.38 -3.12
C LYS A 301 -10.83 0.97 -3.83
N VAL A 302 -9.97 0.23 -3.14
CA VAL A 302 -8.67 -0.22 -3.67
C VAL A 302 -8.65 -1.75 -3.86
N SER A 303 -7.89 -2.20 -4.84
CA SER A 303 -7.47 -3.59 -5.01
C SER A 303 -6.20 -3.86 -4.24
N GLU A 304 -6.10 -5.06 -3.69
CA GLU A 304 -4.80 -5.62 -3.32
C GLU A 304 -3.88 -5.58 -4.54
N THR A 305 -2.80 -4.83 -4.41
CA THR A 305 -1.87 -4.57 -5.50
C THR A 305 -0.46 -4.59 -4.95
N THR A 306 0.42 -5.38 -5.56
CA THR A 306 1.84 -5.35 -5.24
C THR A 306 2.43 -4.05 -5.77
N LEU A 307 2.84 -3.16 -4.88
CA LEU A 307 3.58 -1.96 -5.25
C LEU A 307 4.99 -2.38 -5.69
N PRO A 308 5.46 -2.01 -6.90
CA PRO A 308 6.80 -2.30 -7.34
C PRO A 308 7.78 -1.42 -6.55
N VAL A 309 8.38 -2.01 -5.52
CA VAL A 309 9.41 -1.38 -4.69
C VAL A 309 10.75 -1.91 -5.17
N ASP A 310 11.56 -1.06 -5.82
CA ASP A 310 12.93 -1.41 -6.17
C ASP A 310 13.82 -1.10 -4.97
N LEU A 311 14.34 -2.15 -4.32
CA LEU A 311 15.30 -2.01 -3.24
C LEU A 311 16.70 -1.97 -3.84
N PRO A 312 17.56 -1.03 -3.39
CA PRO A 312 18.95 -1.02 -3.80
C PRO A 312 19.58 -2.37 -3.44
N LYS A 313 20.51 -2.82 -4.28
CA LYS A 313 21.26 -4.04 -3.98
C LYS A 313 22.05 -3.84 -2.69
N ILE A 314 21.79 -4.70 -1.71
CA ILE A 314 22.61 -4.80 -0.50
C ILE A 314 24.04 -5.13 -0.93
N THR A 315 24.97 -4.22 -0.62
CA THR A 315 26.39 -4.40 -0.92
C THR A 315 27.08 -4.85 0.36
N PHE A 316 27.57 -6.08 0.34
CA PHE A 316 28.45 -6.56 1.41
C PHE A 316 29.87 -6.02 1.18
N PRO A 317 30.61 -5.69 2.25
CA PRO A 317 32.00 -5.29 2.13
C PRO A 317 32.81 -6.40 1.44
N SER A 318 33.69 -6.02 0.50
CA SER A 318 34.49 -6.96 -0.31
C SER A 318 35.60 -7.66 0.47
N ASP A 319 35.96 -7.13 1.63
CA ASP A 319 37.18 -7.50 2.37
C ASP A 319 36.84 -8.30 3.64
N ILE A 320 35.65 -8.90 3.72
CA ILE A 320 35.25 -9.72 4.88
C ILE A 320 35.83 -11.13 4.72
N GLU A 321 36.89 -11.40 5.49
CA GLU A 321 37.43 -12.74 5.67
C GLU A 321 36.87 -13.34 6.96
N ILE A 322 36.10 -14.43 6.83
CA ILE A 322 35.51 -15.15 7.97
C ILE A 322 36.55 -16.15 8.50
N TYR A 323 37.19 -15.83 9.63
CA TYR A 323 38.19 -16.68 10.28
C TYR A 323 37.61 -17.68 11.30
N GLY A 324 36.32 -17.98 11.16
CA GLY A 324 35.57 -18.89 12.04
C GLY A 324 34.46 -18.19 12.82
N GLY A 325 33.45 -18.95 13.21
CA GLY A 325 32.31 -18.47 13.97
C GLY A 325 31.61 -19.62 14.69
N LYS A 326 31.00 -19.34 15.85
CA LYS A 326 30.18 -20.31 16.57
C LYS A 326 28.72 -19.99 16.26
N LEU A 327 28.03 -20.86 15.52
CA LEU A 327 26.59 -20.71 15.30
C LEU A 327 25.89 -20.62 16.66
N LYS A 328 24.93 -19.71 16.79
CA LYS A 328 24.11 -19.59 17.98
C LYS A 328 23.28 -20.87 18.06
N ILE A 329 23.57 -21.75 19.02
CA ILE A 329 22.75 -22.94 19.28
C ILE A 329 21.75 -22.57 20.38
N PRO A 330 20.48 -22.28 20.03
CA PRO A 330 19.43 -22.48 21.02
C PRO A 330 18.15 -23.09 20.42
N SER A 331 18.23 -24.11 19.56
CA SER A 331 17.19 -25.16 19.38
C SER A 331 17.38 -25.94 18.08
N GLY A 332 17.98 -27.14 18.15
CA GLY A 332 17.77 -28.26 17.21
C GLY A 332 18.02 -28.11 15.70
N PHE A 333 18.15 -26.89 15.16
CA PHE A 333 18.33 -26.58 13.76
C PHE A 333 19.35 -25.45 13.64
N GLU A 334 20.35 -25.66 12.77
CA GLU A 334 21.33 -24.64 12.41
C GLU A 334 20.70 -23.67 11.39
N THR A 335 20.08 -22.59 11.86
CA THR A 335 19.47 -21.59 10.97
C THR A 335 20.18 -20.24 11.05
N ASN A 336 20.38 -19.62 9.89
CA ASN A 336 20.73 -18.21 9.80
C ASN A 336 19.44 -17.39 9.96
N GLU A 337 19.46 -16.39 10.85
CA GLU A 337 18.31 -15.53 11.13
C GLU A 337 18.49 -14.18 10.41
N ILE A 338 17.52 -13.81 9.57
CA ILE A 338 17.46 -12.47 8.95
C ILE A 338 16.38 -11.68 9.67
N ASN A 339 16.78 -10.61 10.36
CA ASN A 339 15.88 -9.73 11.10
C ASN A 339 15.74 -8.40 10.37
N ILE A 340 14.50 -8.00 10.09
CA ILE A 340 14.18 -6.67 9.56
C ILE A 340 13.48 -5.90 10.66
N LYS A 341 14.02 -4.72 10.99
CA LYS A 341 13.51 -3.87 12.08
C LYS A 341 13.02 -2.55 11.51
N SER A 342 12.11 -1.90 12.23
CA SER A 342 11.72 -0.51 12.00
C SER A 342 11.05 -0.21 10.65
N ILE A 343 10.38 -1.19 10.04
CA ILE A 343 9.52 -0.95 8.87
C ILE A 343 8.30 -0.13 9.31
N ASN A 344 8.04 0.98 8.62
CA ASN A 344 6.81 1.77 8.78
C ASN A 344 6.27 2.19 7.40
N SER A 345 4.95 2.43 7.34
CA SER A 345 4.28 3.00 6.17
C SER A 345 3.65 4.32 6.55
N THR A 346 3.82 5.34 5.72
CA THR A 346 3.12 6.64 5.84
C THR A 346 1.95 6.74 4.86
N TYR A 347 1.63 5.68 4.11
CA TYR A 347 0.46 5.70 3.23
C TYR A 347 -0.83 5.72 4.06
N PRO A 348 -1.90 6.37 3.56
CA PRO A 348 -3.20 6.37 4.21
C PRO A 348 -3.96 5.03 4.07
N PHE A 349 -3.33 4.02 3.48
CA PHE A 349 -3.87 2.68 3.25
C PHE A 349 -3.06 1.66 4.05
N ASP A 350 -3.69 0.55 4.40
CA ASP A 350 -3.00 -0.60 4.97
C ASP A 350 -2.01 -1.18 3.95
N VAL A 351 -0.76 -1.36 4.35
CA VAL A 351 0.32 -1.87 3.50
C VAL A 351 0.97 -3.06 4.18
N ASP A 352 0.88 -4.23 3.54
CA ASP A 352 1.61 -5.42 3.93
C ASP A 352 2.99 -5.47 3.25
N PHE A 353 3.99 -5.90 4.00
CA PHE A 353 5.36 -6.05 3.50
C PHE A 353 5.67 -7.52 3.26
N ASN A 354 5.79 -7.90 1.99
CA ASN A 354 6.16 -9.26 1.58
C ASN A 354 7.62 -9.29 1.13
N MET A 355 8.38 -10.24 1.65
CA MET A 355 9.77 -10.51 1.23
C MET A 355 9.84 -11.83 0.47
N ASN A 356 10.33 -11.79 -0.76
CA ASN A 356 10.56 -12.98 -1.58
C ASN A 356 12.05 -13.31 -1.65
N PHE A 357 12.45 -14.40 -1.00
CA PHE A 357 13.81 -14.92 -1.04
C PHE A 357 14.02 -15.82 -2.27
N GLN A 358 14.35 -15.24 -3.42
CA GLN A 358 14.46 -15.98 -4.68
C GLN A 358 15.57 -17.05 -4.71
N ASN A 359 16.56 -16.98 -3.81
CA ASN A 359 17.73 -17.85 -3.81
C ASN A 359 17.66 -18.99 -2.78
N PHE A 360 16.56 -19.13 -2.04
CA PHE A 360 16.38 -20.20 -1.06
C PHE A 360 15.33 -21.18 -1.57
N ILE A 361 15.77 -22.37 -1.97
CA ILE A 361 14.89 -23.48 -2.30
C ILE A 361 14.38 -24.04 -0.95
N PRO A 362 13.06 -24.24 -0.76
CA PRO A 362 12.57 -24.90 0.45
C PRO A 362 13.21 -26.30 0.57
N PRO A 363 13.51 -26.76 1.80
CA PRO A 363 14.23 -28.02 2.04
C PRO A 363 13.47 -29.25 1.51
#